data_AF-A0A1L8SNT9-F1
#
_entry.id   AF-A0A1L8SNT9-F1
#
_cell.length_a   1.000
_cell.length_b   1.000
_cell.length_c   1.000
_cell.angle_alpha   90.00
_cell.angle_beta   90.00
_cell.angle_gamma   90.00
#
_symmetry.space_group_name_H-M   'P 1'
#
loop_
_entity.id
_entity.type
_entity.pdbx_description
1 polymer ?
#
loop_
_entity_poly.entity_id
_entity_poly.type
_entity_poly.pdbx_seq_one_letter_code
_entity_poly.pdbx_strand_id
1 'polypeptide(L)'
;MPRYKVNKMFQDTRTNEIYSAGVLITLKEERAKEIVSNLGNGFIEIVPEDEGQIKDFVQVAVDEATAPLLDEIKRLKAELTEKESIKADNIDEGFPKMISRGKYELSNGETFEGNKEAAFEAEKALEK
;
A
#
# COMPACT_ATOMS: atom_id res chain seq x y z
N MET A 1 -8.28 23.66 -4.54
CA MET A 1 -9.00 24.59 -5.45
C MET A 1 -10.33 24.87 -4.81
N PRO A 2 -10.71 26.15 -4.64
CA PRO A 2 -11.92 26.52 -3.92
C PRO A 2 -13.18 25.97 -4.59
N ARG A 3 -14.13 25.55 -3.75
CA ARG A 3 -15.46 25.10 -4.19
C ARG A 3 -16.44 26.26 -4.09
N TYR A 4 -17.34 26.34 -5.06
CA TYR A 4 -18.39 27.33 -5.12
C TYR A 4 -19.73 26.65 -5.28
N LYS A 5 -20.74 27.16 -4.57
CA LYS A 5 -22.14 26.78 -4.75
C LYS A 5 -22.77 27.69 -5.78
N VAL A 6 -23.42 27.10 -6.78
CA VAL A 6 -24.16 27.84 -7.80
C VAL A 6 -25.52 28.23 -7.24
N ASN A 7 -25.77 29.52 -7.07
CA ASN A 7 -27.03 30.04 -6.54
C ASN A 7 -28.06 30.33 -7.64
N LYS A 8 -27.59 30.64 -8.85
CA LYS A 8 -28.44 30.90 -10.02
C LYS A 8 -27.87 30.20 -11.24
N MET A 9 -28.74 29.71 -12.11
CA MET A 9 -28.32 29.09 -13.36
C MET A 9 -27.58 30.11 -14.24
N PHE A 10 -26.43 29.71 -14.79
CA PHE A 10 -25.70 30.52 -15.77
C PHE A 10 -24.96 29.63 -16.77
N GLN A 11 -24.68 30.21 -17.95
CA GLN A 11 -23.85 29.58 -18.96
C GLN A 11 -22.47 30.23 -18.96
N ASP A 12 -21.43 29.40 -18.88
CA ASP A 12 -20.06 29.83 -19.01
C ASP A 12 -19.75 30.16 -20.47
N THR A 13 -19.43 31.41 -20.77
CA THR A 13 -19.14 31.87 -22.14
C THR A 13 -17.84 31.31 -22.72
N ARG A 14 -16.95 30.77 -21.89
CA ARG A 14 -15.64 30.23 -22.28
C ARG A 14 -15.72 28.73 -22.59
N THR A 15 -16.43 27.98 -21.75
CA THR A 15 -16.57 26.51 -21.89
C THR A 15 -17.88 26.10 -22.55
N ASN A 16 -18.84 27.02 -22.68
CA ASN A 16 -20.24 26.74 -23.06
C ASN A 16 -20.96 25.78 -22.10
N GLU A 17 -20.42 25.53 -20.91
CA GLU A 17 -21.06 24.71 -19.89
C GLU A 17 -22.20 25.45 -19.22
N ILE A 18 -23.27 24.73 -18.92
CA ILE A 18 -24.44 25.26 -18.22
C ILE A 18 -24.37 24.77 -16.78
N TYR A 19 -24.22 25.70 -15.84
CA TYR A 19 -24.24 25.40 -14.42
C TYR A 19 -25.65 25.62 -13.87
N SER A 20 -26.22 24.57 -13.28
CA SER A 20 -27.55 24.60 -12.67
C SER A 20 -27.48 25.09 -11.23
N ALA A 21 -28.53 25.78 -10.77
CA ALA A 21 -28.63 26.20 -9.37
C ALA A 21 -28.64 25.00 -8.42
N GLY A 22 -27.93 25.11 -7.30
CA GLY A 22 -27.78 24.09 -6.27
C GLY A 22 -26.58 23.16 -6.44
N VAL A 23 -25.87 23.21 -7.58
CA VAL A 23 -24.70 22.37 -7.83
C VAL A 23 -23.44 22.98 -7.19
N LEU A 24 -22.54 22.10 -6.72
CA LEU A 24 -21.20 22.46 -6.28
C LEU A 24 -20.22 22.33 -7.44
N ILE A 25 -19.48 23.40 -7.71
CA ILE A 25 -18.50 23.46 -8.79
C ILE A 25 -17.13 23.86 -8.24
N THR A 26 -16.08 23.34 -8.86
CA THR A 26 -14.70 23.71 -8.52
C THR A 26 -14.21 24.72 -9.54
N LEU A 27 -13.83 25.92 -9.09
CA LEU A 27 -13.36 26.98 -9.97
C LEU A 27 -12.01 27.52 -9.48
N LYS A 28 -11.22 28.05 -10.41
CA LYS A 28 -10.09 28.90 -10.05
C LYS A 28 -10.60 30.25 -9.55
N GLU A 29 -9.91 30.88 -8.60
CA GLU A 29 -10.31 32.17 -8.03
C GLU A 29 -10.50 33.26 -9.10
N GLU A 30 -9.62 33.30 -10.10
CA GLU A 30 -9.72 34.22 -11.24
C GLU A 30 -11.05 34.05 -11.97
N ARG A 31 -11.45 32.80 -12.23
CA ARG A 31 -12.72 32.50 -12.92
C ARG A 31 -13.92 32.87 -12.08
N ALA A 32 -13.87 32.62 -10.77
CA ALA A 32 -14.93 33.02 -9.86
C ALA A 32 -15.11 34.54 -9.84
N LYS A 33 -14.00 35.30 -9.81
CA LYS A 33 -14.03 36.78 -9.90
C LYS A 33 -14.64 37.25 -11.22
N GLU A 34 -14.32 36.63 -12.34
CA GLU A 34 -14.91 36.96 -13.64
C GLU A 34 -16.43 36.71 -13.68
N ILE A 35 -16.89 35.57 -13.17
CA ILE A 35 -18.31 35.24 -13.08
C ILE A 35 -19.04 36.26 -12.23
N VAL A 36 -18.47 36.58 -11.07
CA VAL A 36 -19.02 37.59 -10.15
C VAL A 36 -19.01 38.99 -10.78
N SER A 37 -17.98 39.36 -11.55
CA SER A 37 -17.89 40.64 -12.23
C SER A 37 -18.90 40.78 -13.38
N ASN A 38 -19.17 39.69 -14.11
CA ASN A 38 -20.03 39.73 -15.29
C ASN A 38 -21.51 39.51 -14.96
N LEU A 39 -21.81 38.63 -14.01
CA LEU A 39 -23.18 38.22 -13.66
C LEU A 39 -23.64 38.80 -12.32
N GLY A 40 -22.70 39.12 -11.42
CA GLY A 40 -22.94 39.68 -10.09
C GLY A 40 -22.66 38.69 -8.95
N ASN A 41 -22.47 39.23 -7.74
CA ASN A 41 -22.13 38.46 -6.53
C ASN A 41 -23.17 37.39 -6.14
N GLY A 42 -24.38 37.42 -6.70
CA GLY A 42 -25.47 36.49 -6.35
C GLY A 42 -25.48 35.17 -7.12
N PHE A 43 -24.53 34.94 -8.04
CA PHE A 43 -24.52 33.75 -8.90
C PHE A 43 -23.75 32.56 -8.32
N ILE A 44 -22.66 32.84 -7.61
CA ILE A 44 -21.84 31.83 -6.96
C ILE A 44 -21.46 32.28 -5.55
N GLU A 45 -21.37 31.33 -4.64
CA GLU A 45 -20.98 31.54 -3.24
C GLU A 45 -19.80 30.64 -2.91
N ILE A 46 -18.77 31.19 -2.25
CA ILE A 46 -17.63 30.38 -1.82
C ILE A 46 -18.08 29.44 -0.70
N VAL A 47 -17.81 28.16 -0.87
CA VAL A 47 -18.03 27.17 0.17
C VAL A 47 -16.75 27.08 0.97
N PRO A 48 -16.75 27.49 2.26
CA PRO A 48 -15.57 27.37 3.09
C PRO A 48 -15.13 25.90 3.17
N GLU A 49 -13.82 25.68 3.15
CA GLU A 49 -13.23 24.37 3.40
C GLU A 49 -13.35 24.05 4.90
N ASP A 50 -14.58 23.84 5.39
CA ASP A 50 -14.77 23.27 6.72
C ASP A 50 -14.34 21.81 6.68
N GLU A 51 -13.35 21.46 7.50
CA GLU A 51 -12.77 20.11 7.65
C GLU A 51 -13.85 19.03 7.92
N GLY A 52 -15.05 19.43 8.35
CA GLY A 52 -16.15 18.53 8.69
C GLY A 52 -17.14 18.20 7.57
N GLN A 53 -17.18 18.93 6.45
CA GLN A 53 -18.19 18.71 5.39
C GLN A 53 -17.70 17.89 4.19
N ILE A 54 -16.40 17.62 4.10
CA ILE A 54 -15.79 16.80 3.05
C ILE A 54 -15.29 15.48 3.63
N LYS A 55 -16.11 14.83 4.45
CA LYS A 55 -16.16 13.37 4.34
C LYS A 55 -17.02 13.10 3.12
N ASP A 56 -16.39 13.19 1.94
CA ASP A 56 -16.97 12.76 0.67
C ASP A 56 -17.63 11.41 0.97
N PHE A 57 -18.96 11.28 0.82
CA PHE A 57 -19.66 10.04 1.19
C PHE A 57 -19.01 8.81 0.54
N VAL A 58 -18.39 9.04 -0.62
CA VAL A 58 -17.53 8.10 -1.34
C VAL A 58 -16.31 7.70 -0.50
N GLN A 59 -15.57 8.65 0.07
CA GLN A 59 -14.38 8.34 0.88
C GLN A 59 -14.73 7.58 2.15
N VAL A 60 -15.82 7.94 2.84
CA VAL A 60 -16.25 7.18 4.04
C VAL A 60 -16.67 5.77 3.68
N ALA A 61 -17.43 5.59 2.60
CA ALA A 61 -17.82 4.26 2.13
C ALA A 61 -16.61 3.44 1.66
N VAL A 62 -15.63 4.08 1.02
CA VAL A 62 -14.37 3.44 0.62
C VAL A 62 -13.55 3.05 1.84
N ASP A 63 -13.41 3.93 2.83
CA ASP A 63 -12.67 3.65 4.06
C ASP A 63 -13.34 2.52 4.86
N GLU A 64 -14.67 2.52 4.97
CA GLU A 64 -15.43 1.46 5.64
C GLU A 64 -15.33 0.12 4.90
N ALA A 65 -15.40 0.12 3.57
CA ALA A 65 -15.26 -1.09 2.76
C ALA A 65 -13.81 -1.63 2.73
N THR A 66 -12.80 -0.76 2.85
CA THR A 66 -11.38 -1.14 2.79
C THR A 66 -10.77 -1.45 4.16
N ALA A 67 -11.37 -1.00 5.26
CA ALA A 67 -10.96 -1.34 6.63
C ALA A 67 -10.75 -2.86 6.87
N PRO A 68 -11.68 -3.76 6.52
CA PRO A 68 -11.47 -5.20 6.75
C PRO A 68 -10.31 -5.77 5.90
N LEU A 69 -10.10 -5.26 4.69
CA LEU A 69 -9.00 -5.68 3.82
C LEU A 69 -7.64 -5.23 4.38
N LEU A 70 -7.58 -4.03 4.96
CA LEU A 70 -6.36 -3.52 5.60
C LEU A 70 -5.96 -4.36 6.81
N ASP A 71 -6.94 -4.81 7.61
CA ASP A 71 -6.68 -5.67 8.76
C ASP A 71 -6.23 -7.08 8.33
N GLU A 72 -6.81 -7.63 7.27
CA GLU A 72 -6.35 -8.90 6.70
C GLU A 72 -4.92 -8.81 6.14
N ILE A 73 -4.58 -7.72 5.44
CA ILE A 73 -3.20 -7.49 4.96
C ILE A 73 -2.21 -7.42 6.13
N LYS A 74 -2.57 -6.74 7.23
CA LYS A 74 -1.72 -6.68 8.43
C LYS A 74 -1.50 -8.07 9.03
N ARG A 75 -2.57 -8.87 9.13
CA ARG A 75 -2.49 -10.25 9.64
C ARG A 75 -1.60 -11.13 8.75
N LEU A 76 -1.81 -11.09 7.44
CA LEU A 76 -1.02 -11.87 6.47
C LEU A 76 0.46 -11.47 6.49
N LYS A 77 0.77 -10.18 6.66
CA LYS A 77 2.16 -9.72 6.82
C LYS A 77 2.79 -10.29 8.09
N ALA A 78 2.08 -10.28 9.22
CA ALA A 78 2.58 -10.86 10.46
C ALA A 78 2.83 -12.38 10.31
N GLU A 79 1.88 -13.11 9.72
CA GLU A 79 2.04 -14.55 9.44
C GLU A 79 3.20 -14.84 8.48
N LEU A 80 3.43 -13.99 7.48
CA LEU A 80 4.55 -14.14 6.54
C LEU A 80 5.89 -13.93 7.24
N THR A 81 6.01 -12.88 8.06
CA THR A 81 7.23 -12.60 8.84
C THR A 81 7.53 -13.71 9.85
N GLU A 82 6.51 -14.28 10.48
CA GLU A 82 6.67 -15.44 11.37
C GLU A 82 7.13 -16.69 10.58
N LYS A 83 6.60 -16.93 9.38
CA LYS A 83 7.05 -18.03 8.52
C LYS A 83 8.47 -17.84 7.98
N GLU A 84 8.88 -16.62 7.68
CA GLU A 84 10.23 -16.30 7.22
C GLU A 84 11.27 -16.45 8.33
N SER A 85 10.93 -16.08 9.57
CA SER A 85 11.78 -16.29 10.74
C SER A 85 11.94 -17.78 11.06
N ILE A 86 10.86 -18.58 11.02
CA ILE A 86 10.94 -20.04 11.23
C ILE A 86 11.77 -20.75 10.14
N LYS A 87 11.79 -20.22 8.90
CA LYS A 87 12.65 -20.74 7.83
C LYS A 87 14.13 -20.37 7.98
N ALA A 88 14.43 -19.22 8.60
CA ALA A 88 15.81 -18.78 8.82
C ALA A 88 16.51 -19.61 9.91
N ASP A 89 15.78 -20.10 10.91
CA ASP A 89 16.33 -20.89 12.02
C ASP A 89 16.60 -22.38 11.69
N ASN A 90 16.26 -22.86 10.48
CA ASN A 90 16.35 -24.28 10.10
C ASN A 90 17.33 -24.61 8.96
N ILE A 91 18.37 -23.79 8.72
CA ILE A 91 19.47 -24.19 7.83
C ILE A 91 20.82 -23.87 8.46
N ASP A 92 21.11 -24.56 9.56
CA ASP A 92 22.47 -25.01 9.85
C ASP A 92 22.38 -26.51 10.16
N GLU A 93 22.15 -27.32 9.12
CA GLU A 93 22.39 -28.75 9.22
C GLU A 93 23.90 -28.89 9.41
N GLY A 94 24.32 -28.96 10.69
CA GLY A 94 25.73 -29.10 11.07
C GLY A 94 26.42 -30.23 10.29
N PHE A 95 27.74 -30.16 10.22
CA PHE A 95 28.54 -31.14 9.49
C PHE A 95 28.30 -32.57 10.04
N PRO A 96 28.33 -33.60 9.17
CA PRO A 96 28.67 -33.57 7.76
C PRO A 96 27.49 -33.19 6.83
N LYS A 97 27.72 -32.23 5.93
CA LYS A 97 26.70 -31.70 5.00
C LYS A 97 26.69 -32.48 3.70
N MET A 98 25.55 -33.06 3.31
CA MET A 98 25.47 -33.78 2.04
C MET A 98 25.49 -32.80 0.86
N ILE A 99 26.56 -32.83 0.06
CA ILE A 99 26.71 -31.99 -1.14
C ILE A 99 26.21 -32.67 -2.41
N SER A 100 26.25 -34.00 -2.46
CA SER A 100 25.66 -34.81 -3.53
C SER A 100 25.42 -36.24 -3.05
N ARG A 101 24.70 -37.05 -3.82
CA ARG A 101 24.38 -38.44 -3.42
C ARG A 101 25.68 -39.23 -3.19
N GLY A 102 25.93 -39.57 -1.93
CA GLY A 102 27.14 -40.30 -1.53
C GLY A 102 28.39 -39.44 -1.34
N LYS A 103 28.28 -38.10 -1.35
CA LYS A 103 29.36 -37.18 -1.00
C LYS A 103 28.91 -36.18 0.06
N TYR A 104 29.73 -36.04 1.10
CA TYR A 104 29.48 -35.20 2.25
C TYR A 104 30.66 -34.25 2.46
N GLU A 105 30.40 -33.00 2.80
CA GLU A 105 31.39 -32.03 3.25
C GLU A 105 31.51 -32.14 4.78
N LEU A 106 32.72 -32.20 5.30
CA LEU A 106 33.04 -32.26 6.73
C LEU A 106 33.35 -30.86 7.28
N SER A 107 33.38 -30.68 8.61
CA SER A 107 33.63 -29.34 9.21
C SER A 107 35.00 -28.75 8.90
N ASN A 108 35.97 -29.59 8.54
CA ASN A 108 37.30 -29.17 8.10
C ASN A 108 37.36 -28.75 6.62
N GLY A 109 36.23 -28.80 5.89
CA GLY A 109 36.14 -28.49 4.46
C GLY A 109 36.52 -29.65 3.53
N GLU A 110 36.86 -30.83 4.06
CA GLU A 110 37.13 -32.02 3.24
C GLU A 110 35.84 -32.65 2.73
N THR A 111 35.93 -33.31 1.58
CA THR A 111 34.83 -34.09 1.02
C THR A 111 35.03 -35.57 1.32
N PHE A 112 34.05 -36.18 1.96
CA PHE A 112 33.97 -37.59 2.24
C PHE A 112 33.03 -38.30 1.25
N GLU A 113 33.52 -39.32 0.56
CA GLU A 113 32.71 -40.17 -0.34
C GLU A 113 32.31 -41.47 0.38
N GLY A 114 31.01 -41.71 0.54
CA GLY A 114 30.51 -42.88 1.28
C GLY A 114 29.02 -42.82 1.61
N ASN A 115 28.61 -43.63 2.59
CA ASN A 115 27.25 -43.55 3.15
C ASN A 115 27.19 -42.50 4.27
N LYS A 116 25.96 -42.16 4.70
CA LYS A 116 25.75 -41.14 5.73
C LYS A 116 26.43 -41.50 7.05
N GLU A 117 26.35 -42.76 7.46
CA GLU A 117 26.92 -43.26 8.74
C GLU A 117 28.44 -43.08 8.79
N ALA A 118 29.14 -43.46 7.73
CA ALA A 118 30.59 -43.31 7.64
C ALA A 118 31.03 -41.83 7.59
N ALA A 119 30.23 -40.96 6.99
CA ALA A 119 30.50 -39.52 7.02
C ALA A 119 30.40 -38.93 8.43
N PHE A 120 29.43 -39.39 9.24
CA PHE A 120 29.31 -38.99 10.65
C PHE A 120 30.46 -39.52 11.52
N GLU A 121 30.94 -40.74 11.25
CA GLU A 121 32.12 -41.27 11.92
C GLU A 121 33.39 -40.49 11.55
N ALA A 122 33.54 -40.10 10.28
CA ALA A 122 34.63 -39.26 9.83
C ALA A 122 34.60 -37.87 10.48
N GLU A 123 33.41 -37.25 10.56
CA GLU A 123 33.22 -35.97 11.25
C GLU A 123 33.62 -36.07 12.73
N LYS A 124 33.17 -37.11 13.44
CA LYS A 124 33.51 -37.34 14.84
C LYS A 124 35.00 -37.62 15.07
N ALA A 125 35.72 -38.12 14.06
CA ALA A 125 37.16 -38.31 14.13
C ALA A 125 37.94 -36.99 14.05
N LEU A 126 37.34 -35.93 13.49
CA LEU A 126 37.92 -34.58 13.41
C LEU A 126 37.77 -33.78 14.72
N GLU A 127 36.82 -34.13 15.58
CA GLU A 127 36.60 -33.49 16.89
C GLU A 127 37.63 -33.91 17.99
N LYS A 128 38.73 -34.60 17.62
CA LYS A 128 39.79 -35.07 18.52
C LYS A 128 41.04 -34.20 18.47
#